data_AF-T0DDS3-F1
#
_entry.id   AF-T0DDS3-F1
#
_cell.length_a   1.000
_cell.length_b   1.000
_cell.length_c   1.000
_cell.angle_alpha   90.00
_cell.angle_beta   90.00
_cell.angle_gamma   90.00
#
_symmetry.space_group_name_H-M   'P 1'
#
loop_
_entity.id
_entity.type
_entity.pdbx_description
1 polymer ?
#
loop_
_entity_poly.entity_id
_entity_poly.type
_entity_poly.pdbx_seq_one_letter_code
_entity_poly.pdbx_strand_id
1 'polypeptide(L)'
;MYSSSRRYRKNDWWDLVTVIGQELEKDDGPQTYYYILDELKWRMVESISEGSTFKIKKKAIELYEQIQVSQKKWTKIEPDLAKEIELLLEFLLDPPTKILI
;
A
#
# COMPACT_ATOMS: atom_id res chain seq x y z
N MET A 1 -12.61 -14.06 12.79
CA MET A 1 -12.45 -12.84 13.62
C MET A 1 -11.39 -11.99 12.96
N TYR A 2 -11.78 -10.92 12.24
CA TYR A 2 -10.81 -9.89 11.87
C TYR A 2 -10.33 -9.26 13.18
N SER A 3 -9.06 -9.42 13.55
CA SER A 3 -8.52 -8.60 14.62
C SER A 3 -8.67 -7.15 14.17
N SER A 4 -9.60 -6.44 14.78
CA SER A 4 -10.08 -5.11 14.37
C SER A 4 -9.03 -3.99 14.58
N SER A 5 -7.75 -4.34 14.64
CA SER A 5 -6.61 -3.45 14.78
C SER A 5 -5.85 -3.39 13.45
N ARG A 6 -6.16 -2.37 12.64
CA ARG A 6 -5.31 -1.91 11.53
C ARG A 6 -3.86 -1.81 12.00
N ARG A 7 -2.92 -2.45 11.29
CA ARG A 7 -1.53 -2.64 11.73
C ARG A 7 -0.81 -1.34 12.06
N TYR A 8 -1.09 -0.27 11.33
CA TYR A 8 -0.39 1.02 11.44
C TYR A 8 -1.28 2.19 11.91
N ARG A 9 -2.47 1.91 12.42
CA ARG A 9 -3.44 2.95 12.83
C ARG A 9 -2.93 3.88 13.93
N LYS A 10 -2.01 3.41 14.78
CA LYS A 10 -1.45 4.19 15.89
C LYS A 10 -0.33 5.14 15.44
N ASN A 11 0.23 4.95 14.25
CA ASN A 11 1.29 5.79 13.72
C ASN A 11 0.69 7.10 13.21
N ASP A 12 1.34 8.22 13.45
CA ASP A 12 1.00 9.43 12.71
C ASP A 12 1.47 9.33 11.24
N TRP A 13 1.42 10.41 10.46
CA TRP A 13 1.88 10.35 9.07
C TRP A 13 3.39 10.11 8.95
N TRP A 14 4.19 10.77 9.76
CA TRP A 14 5.65 10.68 9.66
C TRP A 14 6.15 9.34 10.17
N ASP A 15 5.60 8.88 11.29
CA ASP A 15 5.87 7.55 11.82
C ASP A 15 5.50 6.47 10.81
N LEU A 16 4.36 6.61 10.12
CA LEU A 16 3.95 5.66 9.09
C LEU A 16 4.98 5.63 7.94
N VAL A 17 5.41 6.79 7.45
CA VAL A 17 6.40 6.86 6.35
C VAL A 17 7.70 6.16 6.74
N THR A 18 8.17 6.35 7.98
CA THR A 18 9.36 5.67 8.49
C THR A 18 9.15 4.16 8.59
N VAL A 19 8.02 3.71 9.15
CA VAL A 19 7.70 2.28 9.29
C VAL A 19 7.56 1.61 7.92
N ILE A 20 6.95 2.27 6.94
CA ILE A 20 6.88 1.76 5.55
C ILE A 20 8.28 1.47 5.01
N GLY A 21 9.23 2.40 5.19
CA GLY A 21 10.61 2.20 4.74
C GLY A 21 11.25 0.98 5.40
N GLN A 22 11.12 0.86 6.72
CA GLN A 22 11.67 -0.26 7.49
C GLN A 22 11.07 -1.62 7.11
N GLU A 23 9.75 -1.67 6.90
CA GLU A 23 9.06 -2.90 6.50
C GLU A 23 9.49 -3.35 5.10
N LEU A 24 9.65 -2.41 4.16
CA LEU A 24 10.10 -2.72 2.79
C LEU A 24 11.59 -3.07 2.71
N GLU A 25 12.43 -2.52 3.57
CA GLU A 25 13.84 -2.95 3.71
C GLU A 25 13.94 -4.37 4.25
N LYS A 26 13.02 -4.75 5.15
CA LYS A 26 12.98 -6.07 5.77
C LYS A 26 12.38 -7.13 4.83
N ASP A 27 11.29 -6.80 4.14
CA ASP A 27 10.56 -7.70 3.27
C ASP A 27 9.83 -6.90 2.15
N ASP A 28 10.37 -6.95 0.93
CA ASP A 28 9.75 -6.35 -0.26
C ASP A 28 8.71 -7.28 -0.93
N GLY A 29 8.16 -8.22 -0.17
CA GLY A 29 7.15 -9.16 -0.63
C GLY A 29 5.75 -8.58 -0.83
N PRO A 30 4.88 -9.28 -1.58
CA PRO A 30 3.52 -8.82 -1.91
C PRO A 30 2.65 -8.57 -0.67
N GLN A 31 2.84 -9.38 0.38
CA GLN A 31 2.09 -9.25 1.63
C GLN A 31 2.40 -7.94 2.36
N THR A 32 3.66 -7.49 2.33
CA THR A 32 4.07 -6.21 2.91
C THR A 32 3.37 -5.05 2.21
N TYR A 33 3.39 -5.06 0.87
CA TYR A 33 2.70 -4.05 0.06
C TYR A 33 1.20 -4.03 0.31
N TYR A 34 0.56 -5.20 0.40
CA TYR A 34 -0.86 -5.29 0.75
C TYR A 34 -1.19 -4.55 2.05
N TYR A 35 -0.46 -4.84 3.14
CA TYR A 35 -0.72 -4.21 4.43
C TYR A 35 -0.48 -2.70 4.43
N ILE A 36 0.53 -2.24 3.68
CA ILE A 36 0.82 -0.81 3.54
C ILE A 36 -0.30 -0.12 2.74
N LEU A 37 -0.71 -0.68 1.61
CA LEU A 37 -1.73 -0.11 0.75
C LEU A 37 -3.12 -0.11 1.41
N ASP A 38 -3.48 -1.15 2.17
CA ASP A 38 -4.74 -1.15 2.94
C ASP A 38 -4.75 -0.02 3.97
N GLU A 39 -3.63 0.21 4.67
CA GLU A 39 -3.53 1.37 5.57
C GLU A 39 -3.68 2.69 4.83
N LEU A 40 -3.04 2.86 3.67
CA LEU A 40 -3.19 4.08 2.86
C LEU A 40 -4.64 4.29 2.42
N LYS A 41 -5.36 3.22 2.04
CA LYS A 41 -6.79 3.26 1.74
C LYS A 41 -7.57 3.78 2.94
N TRP A 42 -7.34 3.23 4.14
CA TRP A 42 -8.04 3.70 5.33
C TRP A 42 -7.74 5.16 5.66
N ARG A 43 -6.50 5.61 5.47
CA ARG A 43 -6.16 7.03 5.63
C ARG A 43 -6.80 7.92 4.58
N MET A 44 -6.98 7.43 3.36
CA MET A 44 -7.70 8.14 2.30
C MET A 44 -9.18 8.31 2.69
N VAL A 45 -9.80 7.24 3.20
CA VAL A 45 -11.20 7.26 3.68
C VAL A 45 -11.38 8.20 4.89
N GLU A 46 -10.40 8.24 5.79
CA GLU A 46 -10.41 9.10 6.98
C GLU A 46 -9.92 10.53 6.70
N SER A 47 -9.41 10.81 5.50
CA SER A 47 -8.85 12.11 5.12
C SER A 47 -9.96 13.15 4.95
N ILE A 48 -9.87 14.22 5.74
CA ILE A 48 -10.79 15.37 5.68
C ILE A 48 -10.24 16.56 4.88
N SER A 49 -9.01 16.47 4.37
CA SER A 49 -8.34 17.59 3.67
C SER A 49 -7.67 17.16 2.38
N GLU A 50 -7.74 18.04 1.38
CA GLU A 50 -7.11 17.84 0.08
C GLU A 50 -5.59 17.63 0.19
N GLY A 51 -4.93 18.37 1.09
CA GLY A 51 -3.49 18.24 1.33
C GLY A 51 -3.10 16.88 1.94
N SER A 52 -3.94 16.29 2.78
CA SER A 52 -3.69 14.94 3.32
C SER A 52 -3.92 13.88 2.25
N THR A 53 -4.97 14.05 1.46
CA THR A 53 -5.26 13.21 0.29
C THR A 53 -4.09 13.23 -0.71
N PHE A 54 -3.53 14.39 -1.01
CA PHE A 54 -2.39 14.53 -1.91
C PHE A 54 -1.16 13.74 -1.42
N LYS A 55 -0.83 13.82 -0.12
CA LYS A 55 0.31 13.08 0.47
C LYS A 55 0.13 11.57 0.36
N ILE A 56 -1.09 11.08 0.62
CA ILE A 56 -1.42 9.66 0.52
C ILE A 56 -1.30 9.17 -0.92
N LYS A 57 -1.87 9.91 -1.88
CA LYS A 57 -1.77 9.58 -3.31
C LYS A 57 -0.31 9.57 -3.78
N LYS A 58 0.47 10.58 -3.41
CA LYS A 58 1.91 10.63 -3.72
C LYS A 58 2.63 9.38 -3.20
N LYS A 59 2.34 8.97 -1.95
CA LYS A 59 2.95 7.78 -1.37
C LYS A 59 2.52 6.49 -2.08
N ALA A 60 1.26 6.40 -2.50
CA ALA A 60 0.77 5.26 -3.28
C ALA A 60 1.46 5.17 -4.65
N ILE A 61 1.75 6.30 -5.31
CA ILE A 61 2.52 6.32 -6.57
C ILE A 61 3.94 5.79 -6.34
N GLU A 62 4.63 6.26 -5.29
CA GLU A 62 5.97 5.76 -4.93
C GLU A 62 5.97 4.24 -4.72
N LEU A 63 4.97 3.71 -4.02
CA LEU A 63 4.83 2.27 -3.78
C LEU A 63 4.53 1.51 -5.06
N TYR A 64 3.68 2.05 -5.94
CA TYR A 64 3.39 1.44 -7.22
C TYR A 64 4.65 1.28 -8.08
N GLU A 65 5.48 2.34 -8.18
CA GLU A 65 6.75 2.30 -8.89
C GLU A 65 7.69 1.24 -8.31
N GLN A 66 7.75 1.11 -6.98
CA GLN A 66 8.53 0.08 -6.31
C GLN A 66 8.00 -1.34 -6.58
N ILE A 67 6.67 -1.54 -6.54
CA ILE A 67 6.03 -2.81 -6.90
C ILE A 67 6.43 -3.24 -8.31
N GLN A 68 6.47 -2.31 -9.28
CA GLN A 68 6.86 -2.65 -10.66
C GLN A 68 8.27 -3.24 -10.76
N VAL A 69 9.15 -2.89 -9.83
CA VAL A 69 10.52 -3.41 -9.72
C VAL A 69 10.55 -4.70 -8.89
N SER A 70 9.96 -4.69 -7.70
CA SER A 70 9.96 -5.82 -6.75
C SER A 70 9.21 -7.04 -7.29
N GLN A 71 8.12 -6.85 -8.05
CA GLN A 71 7.31 -7.95 -8.57
C GLN A 71 8.08 -8.95 -9.44
N LYS A 72 9.15 -8.50 -10.09
CA LYS A 72 10.02 -9.36 -10.92
C LYS A 72 10.76 -10.43 -10.10
N LYS A 73 10.84 -10.25 -8.79
CA LYS A 73 11.49 -11.17 -7.84
C LYS A 73 10.49 -12.00 -7.04
N TRP A 74 9.21 -11.70 -7.14
CA TRP A 74 8.16 -12.42 -6.43
C TRP A 74 7.99 -13.81 -7.06
N THR A 75 8.32 -14.85 -6.31
CA THR A 75 8.39 -16.22 -6.85
C THR A 75 7.07 -16.99 -6.74
N LYS A 76 6.21 -16.63 -5.77
CA LYS A 76 4.90 -17.27 -5.54
C LYS A 76 3.93 -16.28 -4.91
N ILE A 77 3.16 -15.58 -5.74
CA ILE A 77 2.09 -14.71 -5.28
C ILE A 77 0.78 -15.48 -5.42
N GLU A 78 -0.03 -15.47 -4.37
CA GLU A 78 -1.39 -15.98 -4.46
C GLU A 78 -2.22 -15.08 -5.40
N PRO A 79 -2.94 -15.62 -6.40
CA PRO A 79 -3.70 -14.81 -7.36
C PRO A 79 -4.68 -13.84 -6.69
N ASP A 80 -5.30 -14.25 -5.59
CA ASP A 80 -6.24 -13.42 -4.83
C ASP A 80 -5.51 -12.23 -4.18
N LEU A 81 -4.32 -12.45 -3.60
CA LEU A 81 -3.50 -11.38 -3.02
C LEU A 81 -3.07 -10.37 -4.08
N ALA A 82 -2.63 -10.84 -5.25
CA ALA A 82 -2.26 -9.95 -6.35
C ALA A 82 -3.43 -9.06 -6.78
N LYS A 83 -4.63 -9.65 -6.91
CA LYS A 83 -5.85 -8.92 -7.24
C LYS A 83 -6.25 -7.92 -6.15
N GLU A 84 -6.09 -8.25 -4.87
CA GLU A 84 -6.35 -7.32 -3.78
C GLU A 84 -5.40 -6.10 -3.83
N ILE A 85 -4.12 -6.30 -4.13
CA ILE A 85 -3.16 -5.21 -4.32
C ILE A 85 -3.56 -4.33 -5.51
N GLU A 86 -3.98 -4.92 -6.63
CA GLU A 86 -4.49 -4.16 -7.79
C GLU A 86 -5.69 -3.28 -7.42
N LEU A 87 -6.69 -3.83 -6.75
CA LEU A 87 -7.89 -3.09 -6.32
C LEU A 87 -7.56 -1.95 -5.35
N LEU A 88 -6.58 -2.15 -4.47
CA LEU A 88 -6.11 -1.10 -3.57
C LEU A 88 -5.39 0.03 -4.33
N LEU A 89 -4.57 -0.31 -5.32
CA LEU A 89 -3.90 0.67 -6.18
C LEU A 89 -4.90 1.46 -7.02
N GLU A 90 -5.89 0.79 -7.61
CA GLU A 90 -6.97 1.44 -8.36
C GLU A 90 -7.73 2.44 -7.48
N PHE A 91 -8.07 2.06 -6.25
CA PHE A 91 -8.72 2.95 -5.30
C PHE A 91 -7.87 4.19 -4.95
N LEU A 92 -6.56 4.03 -4.83
CA LEU A 92 -5.66 5.10 -4.40
C LEU A 92 -5.25 6.04 -5.53
N LEU A 93 -5.10 5.53 -6.76
CA LEU A 93 -4.43 6.26 -7.85
C LEU A 93 -5.37 6.84 -8.89
N ASP A 94 -6.56 6.25 -9.10
CA ASP A 94 -7.60 6.73 -10.03
C ASP A 94 -7.05 7.09 -11.44
N PRO A 95 -6.25 6.18 -12.05
CA PRO A 95 -6.75 5.38 -13.18
C PRO A 95 -6.45 3.85 -13.04
N PRO A 96 -7.04 2.99 -13.89
CA PRO A 96 -6.84 1.53 -13.83
C PRO A 96 -5.36 1.17 -13.88
N THR A 97 -4.91 0.49 -12.83
CA THR A 97 -3.50 0.17 -12.60
C THR A 97 -3.35 -1.35 -12.62
N LYS A 98 -2.72 -1.89 -13.66
CA LYS A 98 -2.49 -3.34 -13.79
C LYS A 98 -1.12 -3.72 -13.24
N ILE A 99 -1.06 -4.77 -12.44
CA ILE A 99 0.17 -5.45 -12.09
C ILE A 99 0.43 -6.47 -13.20
N LEU A 100 1.59 -6.40 -13.85
CA LEU A 100 1.96 -7.35 -14.90
C LEU A 100 2.52 -8.60 -14.20
N ILE A 101 1.60 -9.48 -13.78
CA ILE A 101 1.92 -10.79 -13.20
C ILE A 101 2.28 -11.78 -14.30
#